data_AF-A0A1Y0RST8-F1
#
_entry.id   AF-A0A1Y0RST8-F1
#
_cell.length_a   1.000
_cell.length_b   1.000
_cell.length_c   1.000
_cell.angle_alpha   90.00
_cell.angle_beta   90.00
_cell.angle_gamma   90.00
#
_symmetry.space_group_name_H-M   'P 1'
#
loop_
_entity.id
_entity.type
_entity.pdbx_description
1 polymer ?
#
loop_
_entity_poly.entity_id
_entity_poly.type
_entity_poly.pdbx_seq_one_letter_code
_entity_poly.pdbx_strand_id
1 'polypeptide(L)'
;MTNKISLRQPRIIINAVACSLSILAAVVAVRQENSNAKTLSWIVAISSAAIGIANERCSYLYEDDANNQLEAFIQPRDKKIAELTEEVKVKRGIENQLKQQHLVNKELLDTIVKLKSELEFYQNKASNKKAFSDTILDTFLVKIKELLNEHIEENIESLKTSVDKMKRVKDEHIITNLNKIQNEIETRYVTYKACVAEIERNENLDFVIDTIDIINQVHNELASLKVKFVRTLGVSEPLKLQNALSQEKGKSALAQLAETDKASYKDVIAKLEESEQVAANNDQYMQHIIAELEKAIERLAQKDEEIKALKRPQYWPTPTRDDQWISNIIISYFEKQGIILDRAHNDYDKWQATLGFHIDRNRRLITAEDLNKHSEKIEQLAHTLNTPKFKFDGELKLMTVLVQIAKKNTEKKS
;
A
#
# COMPACT_ATOMS: atom_id res chain seq x y z
N MET A 1 55.12 -7.70 -4.92
CA MET A 1 56.58 -7.94 -4.97
C MET A 1 57.01 -8.45 -3.60
N THR A 2 57.19 -9.77 -3.46
CA THR A 2 57.67 -10.37 -2.21
C THR A 2 59.19 -10.28 -2.18
N ASN A 3 59.71 -9.40 -1.33
CA ASN A 3 61.16 -9.31 -1.07
C ASN A 3 61.59 -10.59 -0.35
N LYS A 4 62.22 -11.52 -1.06
CA LYS A 4 62.85 -12.69 -0.45
C LYS A 4 64.13 -12.26 0.25
N ILE A 5 64.35 -12.76 1.46
CA ILE A 5 65.60 -12.56 2.18
C ILE A 5 66.66 -13.45 1.52
N SER A 6 67.84 -12.89 1.22
CA SER A 6 68.98 -13.64 0.70
C SER A 6 70.29 -13.29 1.42
N LEU A 7 71.02 -14.34 1.80
CA LEU A 7 72.34 -14.37 2.41
C LEU A 7 73.44 -14.71 1.38
N ARG A 8 73.16 -14.56 0.08
CA ARG A 8 74.10 -14.90 -1.00
C ARG A 8 75.47 -14.20 -0.86
N GLN A 9 75.49 -12.92 -0.50
CA GLN A 9 76.73 -12.15 -0.34
C GLN A 9 77.61 -12.65 0.83
N PRO A 10 77.11 -12.76 2.08
CA PRO A 10 77.92 -13.29 3.19
C PRO A 10 78.34 -14.75 2.96
N ARG A 11 77.49 -15.56 2.33
CA ARG A 11 77.80 -16.95 1.96
C ARG A 11 79.03 -17.06 1.04
N ILE A 12 79.06 -16.26 -0.03
CA ILE A 12 80.18 -16.23 -0.99
C ILE A 12 81.48 -15.79 -0.30
N ILE A 13 81.43 -14.78 0.56
CA ILE A 13 82.61 -14.23 1.24
C ILE A 13 83.23 -15.28 2.18
N ILE A 14 82.43 -15.90 3.05
CA ILE A 14 82.93 -16.89 4.01
C ILE A 14 83.48 -18.13 3.31
N ASN A 15 82.82 -18.60 2.24
CA ASN A 15 83.31 -19.73 1.46
C ASN A 15 84.61 -19.41 0.71
N ALA A 16 84.75 -18.20 0.16
CA ALA A 16 85.98 -17.78 -0.50
C ALA A 16 87.17 -17.75 0.47
N VAL A 17 86.97 -17.25 1.70
CA VAL A 17 87.99 -17.26 2.76
C VAL A 17 88.33 -18.69 3.19
N ALA A 18 87.32 -19.52 3.42
CA ALA A 18 87.48 -20.93 3.80
C ALA A 18 88.25 -21.75 2.74
N CYS A 19 87.90 -21.60 1.46
CA CYS A 19 88.59 -22.25 0.35
C CYS A 19 90.05 -21.78 0.23
N SER A 20 90.28 -20.46 0.36
CA SER A 20 91.63 -19.89 0.28
C SER A 20 92.53 -20.42 1.40
N LEU A 21 92.03 -20.46 2.63
CA LEU A 21 92.74 -21.03 3.79
C LEU A 21 92.98 -22.53 3.63
N SER A 22 92.00 -23.28 3.11
CA SER A 22 92.15 -24.71 2.86
C SER A 22 93.24 -25.02 1.85
N ILE A 23 93.27 -24.29 0.72
CA ILE A 23 94.25 -24.49 -0.35
C ILE A 23 95.64 -24.08 0.13
N LEU A 24 95.76 -22.92 0.79
CA LEU A 24 97.03 -22.42 1.29
C LEU A 24 97.63 -23.39 2.33
N ALA A 25 96.81 -23.88 3.27
CA ALA A 25 97.23 -24.83 4.29
C ALA A 25 97.61 -26.20 3.69
N ALA A 26 96.90 -26.68 2.67
CA ALA A 26 97.25 -27.91 1.96
C ALA A 26 98.58 -27.79 1.21
N VAL A 27 98.83 -26.67 0.53
CA VAL A 27 100.10 -26.39 -0.16
C VAL A 27 101.27 -26.33 0.83
N VAL A 28 101.08 -25.68 1.98
CA VAL A 28 102.08 -25.63 3.06
C VAL A 28 102.34 -27.03 3.61
N ALA A 29 101.30 -27.84 3.85
CA ALA A 29 101.43 -29.20 4.36
C ALA A 29 102.24 -30.11 3.42
N VAL A 30 102.12 -29.94 2.11
CA VAL A 30 102.87 -30.72 1.10
C VAL A 30 104.35 -30.34 1.08
N ARG A 31 104.70 -29.08 1.37
CA ARG A 31 106.08 -28.57 1.34
C ARG A 31 106.83 -28.66 2.68
N GLN A 32 106.14 -29.00 3.77
CA GLN A 32 106.71 -29.01 5.12
C GLN A 32 107.43 -30.33 5.43
N GLU A 33 108.71 -30.26 5.80
CA GLU A 33 109.51 -31.43 6.20
C GLU A 33 109.29 -31.83 7.68
N ASN A 34 108.90 -30.86 8.53
CA ASN A 34 108.58 -31.12 9.94
C ASN A 34 107.20 -31.78 10.09
N SER A 35 107.17 -33.01 10.62
CA SER A 35 105.96 -33.84 10.79
C SER A 35 104.85 -33.16 11.62
N ASN A 36 105.21 -32.46 12.70
CA ASN A 36 104.23 -31.80 13.56
C ASN A 36 103.57 -30.61 12.85
N ALA A 37 104.37 -29.80 12.15
CA ALA A 37 103.86 -28.66 11.38
C ALA A 37 103.00 -29.12 10.20
N LYS A 38 103.38 -30.21 9.53
CA LYS A 38 102.60 -30.83 8.45
C LYS A 38 101.23 -31.30 8.92
N THR A 39 101.16 -31.95 10.08
CA THR A 39 99.90 -32.42 10.68
C THR A 39 98.98 -31.25 11.03
N LEU A 40 99.53 -30.19 11.62
CA LEU A 40 98.76 -28.98 11.94
C LEU A 40 98.22 -28.30 10.67
N SER A 41 99.01 -28.21 9.60
CA SER A 41 98.55 -27.66 8.31
C SER A 41 97.42 -28.48 7.69
N TRP A 42 97.43 -29.82 7.79
CA TRP A 42 96.31 -30.65 7.33
C TRP A 42 95.05 -30.47 8.17
N ILE A 43 95.18 -30.32 9.50
CA ILE A 43 94.04 -30.03 10.39
C ILE A 43 93.41 -28.69 10.00
N VAL A 44 94.21 -27.66 9.75
CA VAL A 44 93.71 -26.35 9.28
C VAL A 44 93.00 -26.50 7.94
N ALA A 45 93.57 -27.24 6.99
CA ALA A 45 92.95 -27.44 5.68
C ALA A 45 91.57 -28.09 5.77
N ILE A 46 91.46 -29.21 6.51
CA ILE A 46 90.20 -29.95 6.67
C ILE A 46 89.18 -29.12 7.45
N SER A 47 89.61 -28.42 8.50
CA SER A 47 88.72 -27.58 9.31
C SER A 47 88.16 -26.41 8.50
N SER A 48 89.00 -25.74 7.68
CA SER A 48 88.54 -24.68 6.79
C SER A 48 87.58 -25.20 5.72
N ALA A 49 87.84 -26.36 5.12
CA ALA A 49 86.90 -26.99 4.18
C ALA A 49 85.55 -27.34 4.84
N ALA A 50 85.57 -27.88 6.06
CA ALA A 50 84.36 -28.18 6.83
C ALA A 50 83.55 -26.91 7.16
N ILE A 51 84.22 -25.81 7.50
CA ILE A 51 83.58 -24.50 7.75
C ILE A 51 82.89 -24.00 6.47
N GLY A 52 83.52 -24.11 5.30
CA GLY A 52 82.91 -23.71 4.02
C GLY A 52 81.65 -24.52 3.69
N ILE A 53 81.69 -25.83 3.84
CA ILE A 53 80.54 -26.71 3.58
C ILE A 53 79.41 -26.44 4.57
N ALA A 54 79.72 -26.28 5.86
CA ALA A 54 78.75 -25.97 6.89
C ALA A 54 78.09 -24.60 6.66
N ASN A 55 78.87 -23.59 6.30
CA ASN A 55 78.35 -22.26 6.00
C ASN A 55 77.41 -22.25 4.80
N GLU A 56 77.71 -22.99 3.73
CA GLU A 56 76.82 -23.12 2.57
C GLU A 56 75.47 -23.70 2.98
N ARG A 57 75.46 -24.82 3.71
CA ARG A 57 74.22 -25.48 4.13
C ARG A 57 73.43 -24.67 5.15
N CYS A 58 74.09 -24.10 6.15
CA CYS A 58 73.42 -23.27 7.16
C CYS A 58 72.81 -22.02 6.50
N SER A 59 73.49 -21.38 5.56
CA SER A 59 72.95 -20.22 4.85
C SER A 59 71.66 -20.55 4.10
N TYR A 60 71.59 -21.71 3.43
CA TYR A 60 70.36 -22.15 2.77
C TYR A 60 69.22 -22.42 3.76
N LEU A 61 69.51 -23.07 4.89
CA LEU A 61 68.50 -23.34 5.91
C LEU A 61 67.96 -22.05 6.55
N TYR A 62 68.84 -21.07 6.81
CA TYR A 62 68.42 -19.77 7.33
C TYR A 62 67.63 -18.96 6.30
N GLU A 63 68.02 -18.98 5.02
CA GLU A 63 67.23 -18.35 3.95
C GLU A 63 65.84 -18.99 3.85
N ASP A 64 65.74 -20.32 3.91
CA ASP A 64 64.47 -21.03 3.79
C ASP A 64 63.56 -20.77 5.00
N ASP A 65 64.08 -20.91 6.22
CA ASP A 65 63.32 -20.65 7.45
C ASP A 65 62.83 -19.19 7.54
N ALA A 66 63.71 -18.22 7.22
CA ALA A 66 63.33 -16.80 7.23
C ALA A 66 62.25 -16.49 6.17
N ASN A 67 62.34 -17.07 4.98
CA ASN A 67 61.34 -16.87 3.94
C ASN A 67 60.02 -17.59 4.27
N ASN A 68 60.07 -18.80 4.85
CA ASN A 68 58.89 -19.53 5.29
C ASN A 68 58.14 -18.79 6.41
N GLN A 69 58.86 -18.22 7.37
CA GLN A 69 58.27 -17.36 8.41
C GLN A 69 57.64 -16.10 7.81
N LEU A 70 58.34 -15.42 6.89
CA LEU A 70 57.81 -14.24 6.20
C LEU A 70 56.52 -14.57 5.43
N GLU A 71 56.50 -15.69 4.71
CA GLU A 71 55.34 -16.14 3.93
C GLU A 71 54.14 -16.51 4.83
N ALA A 72 54.41 -17.16 5.97
CA ALA A 72 53.39 -17.48 6.97
C ALA A 72 52.71 -16.22 7.55
N PHE A 73 53.39 -15.07 7.59
CA PHE A 73 52.79 -13.80 8.03
C PHE A 73 52.10 -13.04 6.90
N ILE A 74 52.64 -13.06 5.68
CA ILE A 74 52.12 -12.27 4.56
C ILE A 74 50.85 -12.89 3.98
N GLN A 75 50.82 -14.21 3.76
CA GLN A 75 49.66 -14.84 3.10
C GLN A 75 48.33 -14.65 3.85
N PRO A 76 48.24 -14.81 5.19
CA PRO A 76 46.99 -14.59 5.91
C PRO A 76 46.56 -13.12 5.87
N ARG A 77 47.51 -12.19 5.95
CA ARG A 77 47.24 -10.75 5.89
C ARG A 77 46.68 -10.36 4.52
N ASP A 78 47.32 -10.78 3.44
CA ASP A 78 46.87 -10.44 2.07
C ASP A 78 45.51 -11.06 1.77
N LYS A 79 45.28 -12.29 2.23
CA LYS A 79 43.96 -12.94 2.14
C LYS A 79 42.90 -12.13 2.90
N LYS A 80 43.21 -11.65 4.11
CA LYS A 80 42.28 -10.86 4.91
C LYS A 80 41.98 -9.50 4.28
N ILE A 81 42.97 -8.86 3.67
CA ILE A 81 42.79 -7.59 2.94
C ILE A 81 41.88 -7.82 1.72
N ALA A 82 42.07 -8.91 0.97
CA ALA A 82 41.22 -9.24 -0.17
C ALA A 82 39.76 -9.49 0.26
N GLU A 83 39.53 -10.27 1.32
CA GLU A 83 38.20 -10.51 1.89
C GLU A 83 37.50 -9.22 2.30
N LEU A 84 38.19 -8.34 3.05
CA LEU A 84 37.63 -7.05 3.48
C LEU A 84 37.34 -6.12 2.31
N THR A 85 38.17 -6.16 1.26
CA THR A 85 37.96 -5.34 0.06
C THR A 85 36.69 -5.74 -0.68
N GLU A 86 36.41 -7.04 -0.80
CA GLU A 86 35.17 -7.53 -1.39
C GLU A 86 33.95 -7.23 -0.51
N GLU A 87 34.06 -7.37 0.82
CA GLU A 87 32.98 -7.01 1.74
C GLU A 87 32.59 -5.52 1.63
N VAL A 88 33.58 -4.63 1.51
CA VAL A 88 33.34 -3.18 1.34
C VAL A 88 32.66 -2.88 0.00
N LYS A 89 33.03 -3.57 -1.09
CA LYS A 89 32.34 -3.41 -2.39
C LYS A 89 30.87 -3.80 -2.30
N VAL A 90 30.58 -4.94 -1.68
CA VAL A 90 29.20 -5.42 -1.50
C VAL A 90 28.40 -4.42 -0.66
N LYS A 91 28.94 -3.95 0.47
CA LYS A 91 28.27 -2.96 1.34
C LYS A 91 27.98 -1.63 0.61
N ARG A 92 28.92 -1.12 -0.19
CA ARG A 92 28.69 0.08 -1.01
C ARG A 92 27.62 -0.11 -2.08
N GLY A 93 27.56 -1.31 -2.69
CA GLY A 93 26.49 -1.65 -3.65
C GLY A 93 25.10 -1.59 -3.00
N ILE A 94 24.96 -2.17 -1.81
CA ILE A 94 23.70 -2.16 -1.05
C ILE A 94 23.32 -0.73 -0.64
N GLU A 95 24.26 0.10 -0.17
CA GLU A 95 23.99 1.50 0.22
C GLU A 95 23.47 2.33 -0.96
N ASN A 96 24.04 2.15 -2.15
CA ASN A 96 23.57 2.84 -3.36
C ASN A 96 22.16 2.40 -3.77
N GLN A 97 21.86 1.10 -3.69
CA GLN A 97 20.51 0.58 -3.94
C GLN A 97 19.49 1.16 -2.94
N LEU A 98 19.86 1.27 -1.66
CA LEU A 98 18.99 1.81 -0.62
C LEU A 98 18.67 3.30 -0.85
N LYS A 99 19.68 4.10 -1.27
CA LYS A 99 19.48 5.52 -1.63
C LYS A 99 18.54 5.66 -2.82
N GLN A 100 18.68 4.80 -3.84
CA GLN A 100 17.80 4.82 -5.00
C GLN A 100 16.36 4.43 -4.65
N GLN A 101 16.16 3.41 -3.80
CA GLN A 101 14.84 3.05 -3.28
C GLN A 101 14.20 4.17 -2.46
N HIS A 102 14.99 4.88 -1.64
CA HIS A 102 14.49 6.02 -0.87
C HIS A 102 13.99 7.18 -1.75
N LEU A 103 14.68 7.47 -2.86
CA LEU A 103 14.23 8.48 -3.83
C LEU A 103 12.91 8.08 -4.50
N VAL A 104 12.82 6.84 -4.98
CA VAL A 104 11.59 6.31 -5.62
C VAL A 104 10.41 6.32 -4.64
N ASN A 105 10.63 5.94 -3.38
CA ASN A 105 9.59 5.98 -2.35
C ASN A 105 9.12 7.41 -2.04
N LYS A 106 10.02 8.40 -2.10
CA LYS A 106 9.66 9.80 -1.91
C LYS A 106 8.78 10.31 -3.05
N GLU A 107 9.14 10.03 -4.30
CA GLU A 107 8.35 10.40 -5.48
C GLU A 107 6.96 9.74 -5.48
N LEU A 108 6.89 8.47 -5.06
CA LEU A 108 5.61 7.77 -4.88
C LEU A 108 4.74 8.44 -3.81
N LEU A 109 5.32 8.83 -2.67
CA LEU A 109 4.58 9.54 -1.63
C LEU A 109 4.03 10.88 -2.13
N ASP A 110 4.84 11.66 -2.83
CA ASP A 110 4.43 12.95 -3.40
C ASP A 110 3.29 12.76 -4.43
N THR A 111 3.35 11.69 -5.23
CA THR A 111 2.30 11.33 -6.18
C THR A 111 1.00 10.94 -5.48
N ILE A 112 1.09 10.16 -4.40
CA ILE A 112 -0.08 9.77 -3.59
C ILE A 112 -0.75 11.00 -2.97
N VAL A 113 0.03 11.94 -2.43
CA VAL A 113 -0.51 13.19 -1.87
C VAL A 113 -1.24 13.99 -2.94
N LYS A 114 -0.66 14.10 -4.15
CA LYS A 114 -1.29 14.80 -5.27
C LYS A 114 -2.61 14.14 -5.69
N LEU A 115 -2.61 12.82 -5.91
CA LEU A 115 -3.81 12.07 -6.29
C LEU A 115 -4.92 12.18 -5.23
N LYS A 116 -4.55 12.16 -3.94
CA LYS A 116 -5.52 12.35 -2.85
C LYS A 116 -6.17 13.73 -2.92
N SER A 117 -5.38 14.78 -3.18
CA SER A 117 -5.92 16.14 -3.33
C SER A 117 -6.84 16.30 -4.55
N GLU A 118 -6.51 15.66 -5.68
CA GLU A 118 -7.36 15.65 -6.87
C GLU A 118 -8.67 14.89 -6.61
N LEU A 119 -8.60 13.75 -5.91
CA LEU A 119 -9.77 12.96 -5.54
C LEU A 119 -10.72 13.73 -4.61
N GLU A 120 -10.18 14.39 -3.57
CA GLU A 120 -10.97 15.28 -2.69
C GLU A 120 -11.61 16.43 -3.49
N PHE A 121 -10.89 17.02 -4.45
CA PHE A 121 -11.44 18.05 -5.32
C PHE A 121 -12.62 17.55 -6.17
N TYR A 122 -12.50 16.37 -6.80
CA TYR A 122 -13.58 15.79 -7.60
C TYR A 122 -14.77 15.35 -6.76
N GLN A 123 -14.54 14.78 -5.57
CA GLN A 123 -15.62 14.44 -4.63
C GLN A 123 -16.40 15.69 -4.20
N ASN A 124 -15.71 16.77 -3.84
CA ASN A 124 -16.37 18.04 -3.51
C ASN A 124 -17.17 18.60 -4.69
N LYS A 125 -16.63 18.51 -5.91
CA LYS A 125 -17.33 18.95 -7.13
C LYS A 125 -18.59 18.11 -7.40
N ALA A 126 -18.54 16.80 -7.20
CA ALA A 126 -19.68 15.90 -7.35
C ALA A 126 -20.76 16.18 -6.30
N SER A 127 -20.37 16.31 -5.03
CA SER A 127 -21.29 16.67 -3.93
C SER A 127 -21.97 18.02 -4.15
N ASN A 128 -21.22 19.03 -4.63
CA ASN A 128 -21.80 20.34 -4.95
C ASN A 128 -22.79 20.27 -6.11
N LYS A 129 -22.51 19.48 -7.15
CA LYS A 129 -23.45 19.25 -8.27
C LYS A 129 -24.70 18.52 -7.80
N LYS A 130 -24.56 17.51 -6.93
CA LYS A 130 -25.70 16.79 -6.35
C LYS A 130 -26.59 17.74 -5.54
N ALA A 131 -25.99 18.52 -4.63
CA ALA A 131 -26.74 19.50 -3.83
C ALA A 131 -27.46 20.55 -4.69
N PHE A 132 -26.83 21.01 -5.78
CA PHE A 132 -27.47 21.91 -6.74
C PHE A 132 -28.66 21.26 -7.46
N SER A 133 -28.50 20.02 -7.94
CA SER A 133 -29.57 19.25 -8.56
C SER A 133 -30.73 19.00 -7.59
N ASP A 134 -30.42 18.65 -6.34
CA ASP A 134 -31.40 18.43 -5.27
C ASP A 134 -32.23 19.69 -5.03
N THR A 135 -31.58 20.86 -4.99
CA THR A 135 -32.25 22.16 -4.81
C THR A 135 -33.18 22.50 -5.98
N ILE A 136 -32.77 22.19 -7.22
CA ILE A 136 -33.62 22.40 -8.41
C ILE A 136 -34.85 21.50 -8.35
N LEU A 137 -34.68 20.22 -8.02
CA LEU A 137 -35.77 19.26 -7.94
C LEU A 137 -36.77 19.62 -6.84
N ASP A 138 -36.29 20.05 -5.67
CA ASP A 138 -37.14 20.52 -4.58
C ASP A 138 -37.94 21.77 -5.00
N THR A 139 -37.28 22.72 -5.67
CA THR A 139 -37.95 23.92 -6.20
C THR A 139 -39.01 23.56 -7.25
N PHE A 140 -38.72 22.59 -8.12
CA PHE A 140 -39.65 22.12 -9.13
C PHE A 140 -40.88 21.45 -8.51
N LEU A 141 -40.68 20.56 -7.54
CA LEU A 141 -41.75 19.86 -6.82
C LEU A 141 -42.70 20.86 -6.13
N VAL A 142 -42.15 21.86 -5.44
CA VAL A 142 -42.95 22.91 -4.78
C VAL A 142 -43.80 23.66 -5.81
N LYS A 143 -43.19 24.15 -6.90
CA LYS A 143 -43.91 24.91 -7.93
C LYS A 143 -45.00 24.11 -8.63
N ILE A 144 -44.76 22.84 -8.90
CA ILE A 144 -45.77 21.97 -9.52
C ILE A 144 -46.95 21.76 -8.58
N LYS A 145 -46.70 21.51 -7.28
CA LYS A 145 -47.77 21.39 -6.29
C LYS A 145 -48.58 22.68 -6.16
N GLU A 146 -47.93 23.84 -6.20
CA GLU A 146 -48.60 25.14 -6.20
C GLU A 146 -49.51 25.31 -7.42
N LEU A 147 -48.99 25.12 -8.63
CA LEU A 147 -49.76 25.24 -9.88
C LEU A 147 -50.94 24.25 -9.95
N LEU A 148 -50.73 23.02 -9.49
CA LEU A 148 -51.79 22.00 -9.40
C LEU A 148 -52.91 22.43 -8.45
N ASN A 149 -52.55 22.93 -7.27
CA ASN A 149 -53.52 23.40 -6.29
C ASN A 149 -54.31 24.60 -6.82
N GLU A 150 -53.63 25.58 -7.41
CA GLU A 150 -54.28 26.74 -8.04
C GLU A 150 -55.27 26.29 -9.13
N HIS A 151 -54.86 25.39 -10.01
CA HIS A 151 -55.72 24.89 -11.09
C HIS A 151 -56.95 24.14 -10.57
N ILE A 152 -56.79 23.33 -9.51
CA ILE A 152 -57.91 22.64 -8.85
C ILE A 152 -58.86 23.65 -8.22
N GLU A 153 -58.34 24.62 -7.47
CA GLU A 153 -59.12 25.65 -6.78
C GLU A 153 -59.93 26.50 -7.77
N GLU A 154 -59.29 27.02 -8.81
CA GLU A 154 -59.97 27.86 -9.83
C GLU A 154 -61.11 27.11 -10.53
N ASN A 155 -60.88 25.87 -10.94
CA ASN A 155 -61.90 25.08 -11.63
C ASN A 155 -63.07 24.72 -10.72
N ILE A 156 -62.78 24.30 -9.48
CA ILE A 156 -63.80 23.93 -8.50
C ILE A 156 -64.63 25.15 -8.11
N GLU A 157 -64.02 26.30 -7.89
CA GLU A 157 -64.72 27.55 -7.57
C GLU A 157 -65.60 28.03 -8.72
N SER A 158 -65.11 27.92 -9.96
CA SER A 158 -65.90 28.21 -11.17
C SER A 158 -67.12 27.29 -11.32
N LEU A 159 -66.97 26.00 -11.00
CA LEU A 159 -68.05 25.01 -10.97
C LEU A 159 -69.06 25.31 -9.85
N LYS A 160 -68.60 25.62 -8.63
CA LYS A 160 -69.47 26.00 -7.50
C LYS A 160 -70.28 27.25 -7.82
N THR A 161 -69.62 28.30 -8.32
CA THR A 161 -70.28 29.55 -8.74
C THR A 161 -71.34 29.28 -9.82
N SER A 162 -71.07 28.35 -10.75
CA SER A 162 -72.03 27.94 -11.78
C SER A 162 -73.23 27.19 -11.20
N VAL A 163 -73.00 26.30 -10.23
CA VAL A 163 -74.06 25.59 -9.50
C VAL A 163 -74.93 26.57 -8.70
N ASP A 164 -74.34 27.50 -7.96
CA ASP A 164 -75.04 28.47 -7.11
C ASP A 164 -75.91 29.44 -7.92
N LYS A 165 -75.44 29.86 -9.10
CA LYS A 165 -76.24 30.65 -10.05
C LYS A 165 -77.49 29.89 -10.51
N MET A 166 -77.38 28.58 -10.74
CA MET A 166 -78.48 27.74 -11.23
C MET A 166 -79.48 27.36 -10.13
N LYS A 167 -79.08 27.32 -8.85
CA LYS A 167 -80.01 27.12 -7.72
C LYS A 167 -81.07 28.21 -7.57
N ARG A 168 -80.92 29.35 -8.27
CA ARG A 168 -81.95 30.41 -8.34
C ARG A 168 -83.20 29.99 -9.13
N VAL A 169 -83.14 28.88 -9.86
CA VAL A 169 -84.28 28.27 -10.56
C VAL A 169 -85.20 27.57 -9.54
N LYS A 170 -86.49 27.91 -9.52
CA LYS A 170 -87.48 27.42 -8.53
C LYS A 170 -88.02 26.00 -8.81
N ASP A 171 -87.22 25.13 -9.39
CA ASP A 171 -87.60 23.75 -9.67
C ASP A 171 -86.95 22.82 -8.63
N GLU A 172 -87.76 22.18 -7.77
CA GLU A 172 -87.29 21.31 -6.68
C GLU A 172 -86.48 20.10 -7.19
N HIS A 173 -86.80 19.55 -8.36
CA HIS A 173 -86.07 18.43 -8.93
C HIS A 173 -84.69 18.87 -9.41
N ILE A 174 -84.60 20.06 -10.03
CA ILE A 174 -83.33 20.66 -10.43
C ILE A 174 -82.48 21.00 -9.20
N ILE A 175 -83.09 21.59 -8.15
CA ILE A 175 -82.39 21.93 -6.90
C ILE A 175 -81.81 20.68 -6.22
N THR A 176 -82.58 19.59 -6.16
CA THR A 176 -82.12 18.32 -5.56
C THR A 176 -80.92 17.75 -6.30
N ASN A 177 -80.93 17.77 -7.64
CA ASN A 177 -79.81 17.29 -8.44
C ASN A 177 -78.59 18.23 -8.39
N LEU A 178 -78.80 19.54 -8.30
CA LEU A 178 -77.72 20.52 -8.10
C LEU A 178 -77.05 20.35 -6.74
N ASN A 179 -77.81 20.05 -5.67
CA ASN A 179 -77.25 19.73 -4.36
C ASN A 179 -76.42 18.43 -4.40
N LYS A 180 -76.87 17.41 -5.15
CA LYS A 180 -76.10 16.17 -5.34
C LYS A 180 -74.78 16.42 -6.07
N ILE A 181 -74.79 17.26 -7.11
CA ILE A 181 -73.56 17.65 -7.82
C ILE A 181 -72.63 18.47 -6.93
N GLN A 182 -73.16 19.38 -6.12
CA GLN A 182 -72.34 20.15 -5.18
C GLN A 182 -71.61 19.26 -4.18
N ASN A 183 -72.30 18.28 -3.59
CA ASN A 183 -71.67 17.32 -2.69
C ASN A 183 -70.60 16.48 -3.42
N GLU A 184 -70.83 16.12 -4.70
CA GLU A 184 -69.83 15.41 -5.52
C GLU A 184 -68.60 16.28 -5.83
N ILE A 185 -68.80 17.58 -6.09
CA ILE A 185 -67.73 18.59 -6.25
C ILE A 185 -66.87 18.68 -4.97
N GLU A 186 -67.51 18.81 -3.81
CA GLU A 186 -66.81 18.95 -2.52
C GLU A 186 -66.04 17.69 -2.15
N THR A 187 -66.62 16.51 -2.38
CA THR A 187 -65.94 15.22 -2.14
C THR A 187 -64.72 15.05 -3.06
N ARG A 188 -64.87 15.38 -4.35
CA ARG A 188 -63.77 15.30 -5.33
C ARG A 188 -62.67 16.31 -5.04
N TYR A 189 -63.01 17.52 -4.61
CA TYR A 189 -62.05 18.55 -4.21
C TYR A 189 -61.13 18.07 -3.08
N VAL A 190 -61.69 17.47 -2.02
CA VAL A 190 -60.90 16.89 -0.92
C VAL A 190 -59.99 15.77 -1.42
N THR A 191 -60.50 14.94 -2.33
CA THR A 191 -59.73 13.83 -2.92
C THR A 191 -58.55 14.34 -3.75
N TYR A 192 -58.74 15.35 -4.60
CA TYR A 192 -57.67 15.92 -5.43
C TYR A 192 -56.59 16.60 -4.60
N LYS A 193 -56.99 17.33 -3.54
CA LYS A 193 -56.05 17.93 -2.57
C LYS A 193 -55.18 16.86 -1.89
N ALA A 194 -55.77 15.72 -1.54
CA ALA A 194 -55.04 14.59 -0.97
C ALA A 194 -54.04 13.99 -1.96
N CYS A 195 -54.44 13.74 -3.21
CA CYS A 195 -53.54 13.20 -4.24
C CYS A 195 -52.35 14.14 -4.52
N VAL A 196 -52.56 15.46 -4.57
CA VAL A 196 -51.46 16.43 -4.75
C VAL A 196 -50.52 16.45 -3.54
N ALA A 197 -51.03 16.23 -2.33
CA ALA A 197 -50.23 16.16 -1.12
C ALA A 197 -49.30 14.94 -1.12
N GLU A 198 -49.77 13.80 -1.64
CA GLU A 198 -49.06 12.51 -1.71
C GLU A 198 -47.87 12.50 -2.71
N ILE A 199 -47.73 13.51 -3.58
CA ILE A 199 -46.59 13.60 -4.49
C ILE A 199 -45.32 13.87 -3.68
N GLU A 200 -44.51 12.85 -3.43
CA GLU A 200 -43.26 12.96 -2.69
C GLU A 200 -42.04 12.81 -3.60
N ARG A 201 -40.95 13.46 -3.22
CA ARG A 201 -39.68 13.31 -3.94
C ARG A 201 -39.17 11.88 -3.77
N ASN A 202 -38.80 11.25 -4.87
CA ASN A 202 -38.05 10.00 -4.86
C ASN A 202 -36.73 10.13 -5.64
N GLU A 203 -35.80 9.20 -5.42
CA GLU A 203 -34.47 9.22 -6.06
C GLU A 203 -34.51 8.92 -7.56
N ASN A 204 -35.56 8.24 -8.04
CA ASN A 204 -35.70 7.77 -9.43
C ASN A 204 -36.49 8.72 -10.34
N LEU A 205 -36.92 9.88 -9.85
CA LEU A 205 -37.79 10.83 -10.55
C LEU A 205 -39.19 10.27 -10.91
N ASP A 206 -39.63 9.13 -10.36
CA ASP A 206 -40.95 8.56 -10.64
C ASP A 206 -42.08 9.52 -10.22
N PHE A 207 -41.81 10.40 -9.25
CA PHE A 207 -42.73 11.45 -8.82
C PHE A 207 -43.17 12.37 -9.98
N VAL A 208 -42.36 12.51 -11.03
CA VAL A 208 -42.72 13.28 -12.23
C VAL A 208 -43.82 12.57 -13.03
N ILE A 209 -43.72 11.24 -13.15
CA ILE A 209 -44.73 10.41 -13.81
C ILE A 209 -46.00 10.40 -12.97
N ASP A 210 -45.88 10.21 -11.65
CA ASP A 210 -47.02 10.27 -10.71
C ASP A 210 -47.73 11.63 -10.79
N THR A 211 -46.97 12.72 -10.90
CA THR A 211 -47.51 14.07 -11.08
C THR A 211 -48.32 14.18 -12.38
N ILE A 212 -47.78 13.68 -13.50
CA ILE A 212 -48.45 13.73 -14.80
C ILE A 212 -49.74 12.90 -14.77
N ASP A 213 -49.72 11.73 -14.14
CA ASP A 213 -50.88 10.86 -14.02
C ASP A 213 -51.97 11.49 -13.14
N ILE A 214 -51.60 12.09 -12.02
CA ILE A 214 -52.53 12.84 -11.15
C ILE A 214 -53.12 14.03 -11.91
N ILE A 215 -52.33 14.79 -12.68
CA ILE A 215 -52.83 15.90 -13.52
C ILE A 215 -53.87 15.38 -14.51
N ASN A 216 -53.54 14.31 -15.25
CA ASN A 216 -54.43 13.73 -16.25
C ASN A 216 -55.71 13.19 -15.62
N GLN A 217 -55.61 12.55 -14.46
CA GLN A 217 -56.76 12.05 -13.70
C GLN A 217 -57.67 13.21 -13.26
N VAL A 218 -57.11 14.22 -12.58
CA VAL A 218 -57.84 15.41 -12.12
C VAL A 218 -58.52 16.11 -13.30
N HIS A 219 -57.82 16.28 -14.42
CA HIS A 219 -58.36 16.93 -15.61
C HIS A 219 -59.52 16.15 -16.23
N ASN A 220 -59.37 14.84 -16.40
CA ASN A 220 -60.41 13.97 -16.95
C ASN A 220 -61.64 13.92 -16.05
N GLU A 221 -61.45 13.85 -14.74
CA GLU A 221 -62.54 13.81 -13.77
C GLU A 221 -63.26 15.16 -13.67
N LEU A 222 -62.55 16.29 -13.73
CA LEU A 222 -63.15 17.64 -13.82
C LEU A 222 -63.96 17.82 -15.12
N ALA A 223 -63.43 17.35 -16.25
CA ALA A 223 -64.15 17.38 -17.53
C ALA A 223 -65.43 16.53 -17.46
N SER A 224 -65.36 15.34 -16.87
CA SER A 224 -66.51 14.48 -16.63
C SER A 224 -67.55 15.15 -15.73
N LEU A 225 -67.12 15.82 -14.66
CA LEU A 225 -68.00 16.57 -13.76
C LEU A 225 -68.71 17.72 -14.49
N LYS A 226 -68.00 18.48 -15.33
CA LYS A 226 -68.58 19.54 -16.17
C LYS A 226 -69.63 18.97 -17.12
N VAL A 227 -69.37 17.82 -17.76
CA VAL A 227 -70.36 17.15 -18.63
C VAL A 227 -71.58 16.65 -17.85
N LYS A 228 -71.39 16.04 -16.67
CA LYS A 228 -72.48 15.63 -15.80
C LYS A 228 -73.34 16.83 -15.38
N PHE A 229 -72.70 17.92 -14.96
CA PHE A 229 -73.39 19.17 -14.63
C PHE A 229 -74.25 19.66 -15.80
N VAL A 230 -73.68 19.75 -17.00
CA VAL A 230 -74.42 20.16 -18.21
C VAL A 230 -75.58 19.19 -18.52
N ARG A 231 -75.39 17.88 -18.37
CA ARG A 231 -76.46 16.88 -18.57
C ARG A 231 -77.58 17.01 -17.54
N THR A 232 -77.27 17.33 -16.29
CA THR A 232 -78.25 17.56 -15.23
C THR A 232 -79.08 18.82 -15.46
N LEU A 233 -78.52 19.81 -16.17
CA LEU A 233 -79.27 20.97 -16.65
C LEU A 233 -80.19 20.64 -17.85
N GLY A 234 -80.11 19.41 -18.39
CA GLY A 234 -80.77 18.97 -19.62
C GLY A 234 -82.12 18.28 -19.46
N VAL A 235 -83.08 18.92 -18.78
CA VAL A 235 -84.49 18.85 -19.22
C VAL A 235 -84.78 20.20 -19.90
N SER A 236 -85.06 20.13 -21.20
CA SER A 236 -85.42 21.22 -22.12
C SER A 236 -84.35 22.25 -22.51
N GLU A 237 -83.36 21.90 -23.34
CA GLU A 237 -82.72 22.85 -24.28
C GLU A 237 -81.77 22.31 -25.39
N PRO A 238 -81.86 21.06 -25.92
CA PRO A 238 -80.95 20.62 -27.00
C PRO A 238 -80.98 21.49 -28.27
N LEU A 239 -82.06 22.23 -28.51
CA LEU A 239 -82.27 23.02 -29.73
C LEU A 239 -81.77 24.48 -29.68
N LYS A 240 -81.50 25.05 -28.49
CA LYS A 240 -80.97 26.43 -28.39
C LYS A 240 -79.45 26.46 -28.25
N LEU A 241 -78.85 25.47 -27.60
CA LEU A 241 -77.40 25.39 -27.47
C LEU A 241 -76.72 25.03 -28.80
N GLN A 242 -77.38 24.26 -29.67
CA GLN A 242 -76.85 23.86 -30.97
C GLN A 242 -76.77 25.02 -31.98
N ASN A 243 -77.58 26.07 -31.81
CA ASN A 243 -77.50 27.31 -32.61
C ASN A 243 -76.59 28.39 -31.99
N ALA A 244 -76.22 28.27 -30.70
CA ALA A 244 -75.22 29.14 -30.06
C ALA A 244 -73.79 28.57 -30.17
N LEU A 245 -73.66 27.25 -30.32
CA LEU A 245 -72.42 26.52 -30.57
C LEU A 245 -72.21 26.25 -32.06
N SER A 246 -72.31 27.31 -32.88
CA SER A 246 -71.79 27.34 -34.25
C SER A 246 -70.26 27.26 -34.24
N GLN A 247 -69.77 26.05 -33.96
CA GLN A 247 -68.78 25.24 -34.67
C GLN A 247 -67.47 25.79 -35.26
N GLU A 248 -67.09 27.07 -35.15
CA GLU A 248 -65.80 27.52 -35.72
C GLU A 248 -64.73 27.91 -34.69
N LYS A 249 -65.08 28.49 -33.55
CA LYS A 249 -64.06 28.97 -32.58
C LYS A 249 -63.51 27.90 -31.64
N GLY A 250 -64.31 26.89 -31.28
CA GLY A 250 -63.87 25.81 -30.39
C GLY A 250 -62.97 24.79 -31.08
N LYS A 251 -63.25 24.48 -32.36
CA LYS A 251 -62.43 23.55 -33.16
C LYS A 251 -61.12 24.18 -33.63
N SER A 252 -61.09 25.47 -33.96
CA SER A 252 -59.82 26.14 -34.31
C SER A 252 -58.93 26.38 -33.08
N ALA A 253 -59.49 26.67 -31.90
CA ALA A 253 -58.72 26.80 -30.66
C ALA A 253 -58.16 25.44 -30.17
N LEU A 254 -58.91 24.35 -30.30
CA LEU A 254 -58.42 22.99 -30.00
C LEU A 254 -57.41 22.48 -31.04
N ALA A 255 -57.55 22.85 -32.32
CA ALA A 255 -56.56 22.52 -33.35
C ALA A 255 -55.28 23.35 -33.21
N GLN A 256 -55.38 24.63 -32.83
CA GLN A 256 -54.23 25.48 -32.52
C GLN A 256 -53.51 25.02 -31.24
N LEU A 257 -54.22 24.61 -30.18
CA LEU A 257 -53.61 23.97 -29.01
C LEU A 257 -52.91 22.64 -29.38
N ALA A 258 -53.55 21.80 -30.19
CA ALA A 258 -52.97 20.53 -30.64
C ALA A 258 -51.75 20.67 -31.58
N GLU A 259 -51.61 21.78 -32.32
CA GLU A 259 -50.42 22.10 -33.13
C GLU A 259 -49.33 22.82 -32.34
N THR A 260 -49.69 23.69 -31.40
CA THR A 260 -48.73 24.44 -30.56
C THR A 260 -48.06 23.51 -29.54
N ASP A 261 -48.78 22.51 -29.01
CA ASP A 261 -48.24 21.53 -28.05
C ASP A 261 -47.40 20.44 -28.72
N LYS A 262 -47.64 20.08 -29.99
CA LYS A 262 -46.82 19.08 -30.71
C LYS A 262 -45.40 19.56 -31.01
N ALA A 263 -45.22 20.84 -31.29
CA ALA A 263 -43.89 21.42 -31.52
C ALA A 263 -43.10 21.55 -30.21
N SER A 264 -43.78 21.88 -29.10
CA SER A 264 -43.16 22.00 -27.78
C SER A 264 -42.80 20.63 -27.16
N TYR A 265 -43.68 19.62 -27.28
CA TYR A 265 -43.40 18.27 -26.78
C TYR A 265 -42.23 17.60 -27.49
N LYS A 266 -42.09 17.82 -28.80
CA LYS A 266 -41.00 17.20 -29.59
C LYS A 266 -39.63 17.73 -29.18
N ASP A 267 -39.56 19.02 -28.84
CA ASP A 267 -38.32 19.68 -28.37
C ASP A 267 -37.97 19.27 -26.93
N VAL A 268 -38.99 19.05 -26.09
CA VAL A 268 -38.80 18.52 -24.72
C VAL A 268 -38.37 17.05 -24.75
N ILE A 269 -38.98 16.21 -25.59
CA ILE A 269 -38.57 14.81 -25.77
C ILE A 269 -37.15 14.71 -26.32
N ALA A 270 -36.78 15.54 -27.31
CA ALA A 270 -35.43 15.57 -27.84
C ALA A 270 -34.39 15.99 -26.78
N LYS A 271 -34.71 16.95 -25.91
CA LYS A 271 -33.86 17.32 -24.76
C LYS A 271 -33.82 16.25 -23.69
N LEU A 272 -34.89 15.49 -23.50
CA LEU A 272 -34.93 14.35 -22.58
C LEU A 272 -34.03 13.22 -23.09
N GLU A 273 -34.14 12.86 -24.37
CA GLU A 273 -33.27 11.88 -25.03
C GLU A 273 -31.80 12.32 -25.00
N GLU A 274 -31.51 13.60 -25.26
CA GLU A 274 -30.15 14.15 -25.14
C GLU A 274 -29.65 14.05 -23.68
N SER A 275 -30.50 14.36 -22.70
CA SER A 275 -30.14 14.25 -21.29
C SER A 275 -29.93 12.80 -20.85
N GLU A 276 -30.74 11.85 -21.32
CA GLU A 276 -30.57 10.42 -21.07
C GLU A 276 -29.27 9.91 -21.71
N GLN A 277 -28.95 10.35 -22.93
CA GLN A 277 -27.71 10.03 -23.60
C GLN A 277 -26.48 10.55 -22.80
N VAL A 278 -26.57 11.78 -22.28
CA VAL A 278 -25.53 12.37 -21.42
C VAL A 278 -25.43 11.62 -20.09
N ALA A 279 -26.56 11.22 -19.49
CA ALA A 279 -26.57 10.42 -18.27
C ALA A 279 -25.92 9.05 -18.49
N ALA A 280 -26.26 8.34 -19.57
CA ALA A 280 -25.67 7.06 -19.94
C ALA A 280 -24.15 7.16 -20.19
N ASN A 281 -23.70 8.23 -20.86
CA ASN A 281 -22.27 8.49 -21.06
C ASN A 281 -21.55 8.77 -19.73
N ASN A 282 -22.18 9.52 -18.82
CA ASN A 282 -21.64 9.78 -17.49
C ASN A 282 -21.57 8.51 -16.64
N ASP A 283 -22.56 7.62 -16.74
CA ASP A 283 -22.56 6.34 -16.05
C ASP A 283 -21.43 5.43 -16.54
N GLN A 284 -21.19 5.37 -17.85
CA GLN A 284 -20.04 4.66 -18.41
C GLN A 284 -18.71 5.24 -17.91
N TYR A 285 -18.61 6.57 -17.84
CA TYR A 285 -17.43 7.24 -17.29
C TYR A 285 -17.24 6.96 -15.79
N MET A 286 -18.32 6.95 -15.01
CA MET A 286 -18.28 6.59 -13.59
C MET A 286 -17.88 5.13 -13.39
N GLN A 287 -18.41 4.19 -14.18
CA GLN A 287 -18.00 2.79 -14.13
C GLN A 287 -16.51 2.62 -14.45
N HIS A 288 -15.98 3.35 -15.43
CA HIS A 288 -14.55 3.35 -15.74
C HIS A 288 -13.72 3.85 -14.55
N ILE A 289 -14.13 4.96 -13.91
CA ILE A 289 -13.44 5.50 -12.73
C ILE A 289 -13.47 4.52 -11.56
N ILE A 290 -14.62 3.87 -11.31
CA ILE A 290 -14.76 2.86 -10.25
C ILE A 290 -13.79 1.71 -10.50
N ALA A 291 -13.72 1.19 -11.74
CA ALA A 291 -12.82 0.10 -12.09
C ALA A 291 -11.33 0.50 -11.95
N GLU A 292 -10.97 1.75 -12.25
CA GLU A 292 -9.61 2.25 -11.99
C GLU A 292 -9.31 2.37 -10.49
N LEU A 293 -10.27 2.84 -9.69
CA LEU A 293 -10.16 2.92 -8.23
C LEU A 293 -9.97 1.54 -7.59
N GLU A 294 -10.76 0.54 -8.01
CA GLU A 294 -10.65 -0.82 -7.52
C GLU A 294 -9.25 -1.40 -7.81
N LYS A 295 -8.73 -1.21 -9.03
CA LYS A 295 -7.36 -1.61 -9.39
C LYS A 295 -6.31 -0.89 -8.56
N ALA A 296 -6.51 0.39 -8.26
CA ALA A 296 -5.58 1.15 -7.42
C ALA A 296 -5.57 0.64 -5.98
N ILE A 297 -6.75 0.31 -5.42
CA ILE A 297 -6.90 -0.28 -4.09
C ILE A 297 -6.22 -1.65 -4.02
N GLU A 298 -6.39 -2.50 -5.05
CA GLU A 298 -5.74 -3.80 -5.10
C GLU A 298 -4.20 -3.68 -5.12
N ARG A 299 -3.66 -2.75 -5.91
CA ARG A 299 -2.21 -2.46 -5.92
C ARG A 299 -1.72 -1.96 -4.56
N LEU A 300 -2.53 -1.16 -3.87
CA LEU A 300 -2.19 -0.64 -2.55
C LEU A 300 -2.15 -1.78 -1.52
N ALA A 301 -3.12 -2.70 -1.57
CA ALA A 301 -3.14 -3.89 -0.72
C ALA A 301 -1.90 -4.79 -0.97
N GLN A 302 -1.54 -5.02 -2.23
CA GLN A 302 -0.32 -5.77 -2.58
C GLN A 302 0.95 -5.11 -2.03
N LYS A 303 1.05 -3.78 -2.14
CA LYS A 303 2.20 -3.03 -1.60
C LYS A 303 2.24 -3.04 -0.08
N ASP A 304 1.09 -3.00 0.60
CA ASP A 304 1.03 -3.16 2.05
C ASP A 304 1.48 -4.56 2.50
N GLU A 305 1.16 -5.61 1.75
CA GLU A 305 1.69 -6.95 1.99
C GLU A 305 3.21 -7.03 1.79
N GLU A 306 3.74 -6.42 0.72
CA GLU A 306 5.20 -6.31 0.51
C GLU A 306 5.88 -5.56 1.67
N ILE A 307 5.31 -4.43 2.11
CA ILE A 307 5.82 -3.66 3.24
C ILE A 307 5.78 -4.48 4.53
N LYS A 308 4.69 -5.22 4.77
CA LYS A 308 4.59 -6.13 5.93
C LYS A 308 5.66 -7.21 5.86
N ALA A 309 5.91 -7.80 4.69
CA ALA A 309 6.96 -8.79 4.49
C ALA A 309 8.35 -8.21 4.76
N LEU A 310 8.65 -7.01 4.27
CA LEU A 310 9.93 -6.32 4.48
C LEU A 310 10.13 -5.87 5.94
N LYS A 311 9.05 -5.59 6.68
CA LYS A 311 9.10 -5.24 8.11
C LYS A 311 9.31 -6.43 9.03
N ARG A 312 9.19 -7.67 8.54
CA ARG A 312 9.46 -8.85 9.37
C ARG A 312 10.93 -8.86 9.83
N PRO A 313 11.21 -9.39 11.03
CA PRO A 313 12.57 -9.61 11.48
C PRO A 313 13.32 -10.57 10.56
N GLN A 314 14.63 -10.41 10.48
CA GLN A 314 15.50 -11.27 9.69
C GLN A 314 15.82 -12.56 10.46
N TYR A 315 15.28 -13.67 9.98
CA TYR A 315 15.49 -15.02 10.50
C TYR A 315 16.65 -15.74 9.81
N TRP A 316 17.19 -16.77 10.46
CA TRP A 316 17.99 -17.79 9.78
C TRP A 316 17.03 -18.67 8.95
N PRO A 317 17.08 -18.63 7.60
CA PRO A 317 16.04 -19.24 6.75
C PRO A 317 16.01 -20.77 6.86
N THR A 318 17.17 -21.39 7.13
CA THR A 318 17.29 -22.83 7.33
C THR A 318 18.24 -23.08 8.51
N PRO A 319 17.75 -23.06 9.77
CA PRO A 319 18.61 -23.27 10.92
C PRO A 319 19.07 -24.74 10.93
N THR A 320 20.34 -24.98 10.63
CA THR A 320 20.92 -26.35 10.61
C THR A 320 21.56 -26.73 11.94
N ARG A 321 21.75 -25.75 12.83
CA ARG A 321 22.38 -25.90 14.15
C ARG A 321 21.46 -25.38 15.25
N ASP A 322 21.56 -25.95 16.45
CA ASP A 322 20.69 -25.63 17.59
C ASP A 322 20.78 -24.15 18.00
N ASP A 323 21.95 -23.52 17.89
CA ASP A 323 22.16 -22.09 18.12
C ASP A 323 21.31 -21.21 17.19
N GLN A 324 21.17 -21.60 15.93
CA GLN A 324 20.36 -20.87 14.94
C GLN A 324 18.87 -21.08 15.20
N TRP A 325 18.47 -22.29 15.64
CA TRP A 325 17.11 -22.57 16.10
C TRP A 325 16.74 -21.71 17.30
N ILE A 326 17.60 -21.68 18.32
CA ILE A 326 17.42 -20.84 19.52
C ILE A 326 17.35 -19.37 19.13
N SER A 327 18.22 -18.91 18.22
CA SER A 327 18.18 -17.54 17.69
C SER A 327 16.84 -17.22 17.03
N ASN A 328 16.29 -18.12 16.21
CA ASN A 328 14.99 -17.90 15.57
C ASN A 328 13.83 -17.89 16.60
N ILE A 329 13.89 -18.75 17.63
CA ILE A 329 12.90 -18.76 18.71
C ILE A 329 12.89 -17.42 19.46
N ILE A 330 14.08 -16.90 19.79
CA ILE A 330 14.23 -15.58 20.45
C ILE A 330 13.62 -14.48 19.57
N ILE A 331 13.96 -14.45 18.28
CA ILE A 331 13.43 -13.45 17.34
C ILE A 331 11.91 -13.54 17.25
N SER A 332 11.35 -14.73 17.04
CA SER A 332 9.90 -14.93 16.93
C SER A 332 9.15 -14.60 18.21
N TYR A 333 9.75 -14.84 19.38
CA TYR A 333 9.15 -14.48 20.65
C TYR A 333 9.03 -12.96 20.80
N PHE A 334 10.11 -12.23 20.51
CA PHE A 334 10.10 -10.77 20.62
C PHE A 334 9.30 -10.08 19.51
N GLU A 335 9.22 -10.67 18.30
CA GLU A 335 8.35 -10.18 17.24
C GLU A 335 6.88 -10.11 17.71
N LYS A 336 6.40 -11.15 18.41
CA LYS A 336 5.04 -11.18 18.99
C LYS A 336 4.82 -10.13 20.07
N GLN A 337 5.89 -9.64 20.70
CA GLN A 337 5.85 -8.54 21.68
C GLN A 337 6.03 -7.16 21.02
N GLY A 338 6.13 -7.11 19.69
CA GLY A 338 6.35 -5.87 18.94
C GLY A 338 7.79 -5.35 18.98
N ILE A 339 8.75 -6.18 19.37
CA ILE A 339 10.18 -5.87 19.38
C ILE A 339 10.85 -6.59 18.21
N ILE A 340 11.49 -5.83 17.34
CA ILE A 340 12.20 -6.36 16.16
C ILE A 340 13.64 -6.65 16.55
N LEU A 341 14.02 -7.94 16.52
CA LEU A 341 15.40 -8.37 16.65
C LEU A 341 15.83 -9.03 15.34
N ASP A 342 16.80 -8.45 14.65
CA ASP A 342 17.33 -9.05 13.42
C ASP A 342 18.57 -9.88 13.75
N ARG A 343 18.71 -11.06 13.14
CA ARG A 343 19.97 -11.82 13.25
C ARG A 343 21.15 -10.98 12.78
N ALA A 344 22.28 -11.08 13.48
CA ALA A 344 23.50 -10.35 13.09
C ALA A 344 24.75 -11.22 13.21
N HIS A 345 24.94 -11.84 14.37
CA HIS A 345 26.17 -12.54 14.70
C HIS A 345 25.89 -13.83 15.46
N ASN A 346 26.80 -14.80 15.33
CA ASN A 346 26.70 -16.08 16.01
C ASN A 346 28.10 -16.68 16.17
N ASP A 347 28.62 -16.63 17.39
CA ASP A 347 29.88 -17.27 17.77
C ASP A 347 29.58 -18.59 18.47
N TYR A 348 29.78 -19.70 17.76
CA TYR A 348 29.38 -21.02 18.19
C TYR A 348 30.59 -21.84 18.64
N ASP A 349 30.54 -22.31 19.89
CA ASP A 349 31.56 -23.11 20.55
C ASP A 349 30.95 -24.43 21.06
N LYS A 350 30.35 -25.21 20.13
CA LYS A 350 29.78 -26.57 20.30
C LYS A 350 28.73 -26.74 21.40
N TRP A 351 29.11 -26.53 22.66
CA TRP A 351 28.29 -26.58 23.86
C TRP A 351 27.61 -25.24 24.20
N GLN A 352 28.10 -24.13 23.65
CA GLN A 352 27.54 -22.79 23.89
C GLN A 352 27.60 -21.94 22.62
N ALA A 353 26.80 -20.90 22.55
CA ALA A 353 26.84 -19.91 21.48
C ALA A 353 26.56 -18.51 22.00
N THR A 354 27.28 -17.52 21.49
CA THR A 354 26.96 -16.10 21.67
C THR A 354 26.16 -15.63 20.46
N LEU A 355 24.89 -15.34 20.67
CA LEU A 355 23.98 -14.85 19.63
C LEU A 355 23.94 -13.33 19.67
N GLY A 356 24.13 -12.68 18.52
CA GLY A 356 24.08 -11.23 18.38
C GLY A 356 22.92 -10.78 17.50
N PHE A 357 22.22 -9.73 17.93
CA PHE A 357 21.03 -9.18 17.29
C PHE A 357 21.15 -7.68 17.04
N HIS A 358 20.69 -7.23 15.86
CA HIS A 358 20.44 -5.82 15.60
C HIS A 358 19.10 -5.40 16.21
N ILE A 359 19.08 -4.21 16.82
CA ILE A 359 17.90 -3.63 17.48
C ILE A 359 17.49 -2.27 16.89
N ASP A 360 18.21 -1.78 15.89
CA ASP A 360 18.11 -0.40 15.37
C ASP A 360 16.79 -0.12 14.62
N ARG A 361 16.06 -1.16 14.22
CA ARG A 361 14.77 -1.04 13.49
C ARG A 361 13.58 -0.78 14.41
N ASN A 362 13.77 -0.75 15.72
CA ASN A 362 12.72 -0.44 16.67
C ASN A 362 12.47 1.08 16.72
N ARG A 363 11.21 1.49 16.90
CA ARG A 363 10.85 2.92 17.05
C ARG A 363 11.39 3.56 18.32
N ARG A 364 11.64 2.75 19.36
CA ARG A 364 12.18 3.16 20.65
C ARG A 364 13.49 2.44 20.91
N LEU A 365 14.35 3.05 21.71
CA LEU A 365 15.58 2.40 22.19
C LEU A 365 15.21 1.19 23.05
N ILE A 366 15.75 0.02 22.71
CA ILE A 366 15.57 -1.23 23.46
C ILE A 366 16.80 -1.45 24.34
N THR A 367 16.61 -1.55 25.64
CA THR A 367 17.69 -1.79 26.60
C THR A 367 17.82 -3.29 26.91
N ALA A 368 18.98 -3.71 27.41
CA ALA A 368 19.19 -5.08 27.87
C ALA A 368 18.22 -5.46 29.01
N GLU A 369 17.89 -4.52 29.89
CA GLU A 369 16.91 -4.72 30.97
C GLU A 369 15.52 -5.07 30.46
N ASP A 370 15.08 -4.42 29.37
CA ASP A 370 13.78 -4.70 28.75
C ASP A 370 13.70 -6.12 28.19
N LEU A 371 14.78 -6.63 27.62
CA LEU A 371 14.85 -8.00 27.11
C LEU A 371 15.00 -9.02 28.26
N ASN A 372 15.78 -8.68 29.28
CA ASN A 372 16.06 -9.56 30.41
C ASN A 372 14.84 -9.84 31.30
N LYS A 373 13.79 -9.01 31.25
CA LYS A 373 12.48 -9.30 31.86
C LYS A 373 11.84 -10.59 31.31
N HIS A 374 12.27 -11.05 30.13
CA HIS A 374 11.73 -12.24 29.47
C HIS A 374 12.68 -13.43 29.45
N SER A 375 13.85 -13.33 30.09
CA SER A 375 14.90 -14.36 30.05
C SER A 375 14.42 -15.75 30.49
N GLU A 376 13.65 -15.84 31.57
CA GLU A 376 13.11 -17.12 32.07
C GLU A 376 12.14 -17.77 31.06
N LYS A 377 11.33 -16.96 30.38
CA LYS A 377 10.38 -17.45 29.39
C LYS A 377 11.09 -17.90 28.12
N ILE A 378 12.17 -17.22 27.74
CA ILE A 378 13.03 -17.63 26.62
C ILE A 378 13.75 -18.93 26.95
N GLU A 379 14.25 -19.10 28.17
CA GLU A 379 14.86 -20.36 28.62
C GLU A 379 13.90 -21.54 28.44
N GLN A 380 12.64 -21.37 28.86
CA GLN A 380 11.60 -22.40 28.71
C GLN A 380 11.25 -22.70 27.24
N LEU A 381 11.16 -21.66 26.40
CA LEU A 381 10.78 -21.81 24.99
C LEU A 381 11.91 -22.35 24.11
N ALA A 382 13.14 -21.96 24.40
CA ALA A 382 14.32 -22.33 23.61
C ALA A 382 15.06 -23.56 24.17
N HIS A 383 14.62 -24.09 25.32
CA HIS A 383 15.22 -25.23 26.01
C HIS A 383 16.72 -25.07 26.29
N THR A 384 17.17 -23.85 26.60
CA THR A 384 18.57 -23.57 26.92
C THR A 384 18.93 -24.08 28.33
N LEU A 385 20.18 -24.50 28.52
CA LEU A 385 20.67 -25.02 29.81
C LEU A 385 21.04 -23.92 30.81
N ASN A 386 21.00 -22.66 30.36
CA ASN A 386 21.20 -21.47 31.18
C ASN A 386 20.06 -20.49 30.91
N THR A 387 19.80 -19.61 31.89
CA THR A 387 18.93 -18.45 31.70
C THR A 387 19.63 -17.43 30.78
N PRO A 388 19.12 -17.17 29.57
CA PRO A 388 19.77 -16.27 28.62
C PRO A 388 19.79 -14.84 29.14
N LYS A 389 20.97 -14.22 29.26
CA LYS A 389 21.13 -12.84 29.71
C LYS A 389 21.63 -11.95 28.58
N PHE A 390 20.78 -11.03 28.14
CA PHE A 390 21.07 -10.04 27.12
C PHE A 390 21.99 -8.95 27.67
N LYS A 391 22.95 -8.53 26.87
CA LYS A 391 23.87 -7.42 27.14
C LYS A 391 24.14 -6.68 25.83
N PHE A 392 24.38 -5.37 25.91
CA PHE A 392 24.80 -4.61 24.75
C PHE A 392 26.32 -4.69 24.61
N ASP A 393 26.79 -5.21 23.48
CA ASP A 393 28.19 -5.22 23.10
C ASP A 393 28.51 -3.92 22.37
N GLY A 394 29.29 -3.04 23.01
CA GLY A 394 29.64 -1.73 22.47
C GLY A 394 30.64 -1.79 21.30
N GLU A 395 31.43 -2.85 21.20
CA GLU A 395 32.40 -3.02 20.11
C GLU A 395 31.70 -3.48 18.84
N LEU A 396 30.81 -4.48 18.98
CA LEU A 396 30.01 -5.00 17.86
C LEU A 396 28.79 -4.14 17.56
N LYS A 397 28.38 -3.26 18.48
CA LYS A 397 27.11 -2.50 18.46
C LYS A 397 25.89 -3.41 18.33
N LEU A 398 25.93 -4.57 18.97
CA LEU A 398 24.88 -5.59 18.91
C LEU A 398 24.33 -5.87 20.30
N MET A 399 23.07 -6.29 20.37
CA MET A 399 22.56 -6.93 21.56
C MET A 399 22.97 -8.40 21.54
N THR A 400 23.79 -8.83 22.50
CA THR A 400 24.33 -10.18 22.57
C THR A 400 23.73 -10.98 23.73
N VAL A 401 23.62 -12.29 23.54
CA VAL A 401 23.16 -13.22 24.58
C VAL A 401 23.94 -14.53 24.47
N LEU A 402 24.45 -15.00 25.60
CA LEU A 402 25.11 -16.31 25.69
C LEU A 402 24.06 -17.38 25.98
N VAL A 403 23.97 -18.38 25.11
CA VAL A 403 23.11 -19.55 25.28
C VAL A 403 23.95 -20.81 25.40
N GLN A 404 23.62 -21.64 26.39
CA GLN A 404 24.25 -22.93 26.62
C GLN A 404 23.32 -24.01 26.07
N ILE A 405 23.84 -24.78 25.12
CA ILE A 405 23.09 -25.73 24.30
C ILE A 405 23.32 -27.15 24.84
N ALA A 406 24.57 -27.46 25.21
CA ALA A 406 24.95 -28.77 25.75
C ALA A 406 25.87 -28.62 26.96
N LYS A 407 25.98 -29.70 27.75
CA LYS A 407 26.96 -29.77 28.83
C LYS A 407 28.34 -30.09 28.24
N LYS A 408 29.36 -29.33 28.63
CA LYS A 408 30.75 -29.63 28.28
C LYS A 408 31.15 -30.92 28.99
N ASN A 409 31.47 -31.98 28.23
CA ASN A 409 32.02 -33.20 28.81
C ASN A 409 33.38 -32.87 29.42
N THR A 410 33.46 -32.86 30.75
CA THR A 410 34.73 -32.90 31.46
C THR A 410 35.31 -34.29 31.27
N GLU A 411 36.36 -34.41 30.44
CA GLU A 411 37.20 -35.60 30.45
C GLU A 411 37.62 -35.87 31.89
N LYS A 412 37.10 -36.96 32.47
CA LYS A 412 37.73 -37.59 33.63
C LYS A 412 39.13 -37.98 33.15
N LYS A 413 40.14 -37.20 33.55
CA LYS A 413 41.53 -37.66 33.54
C LYS A 413 41.54 -39.00 34.26
N SER A 414 41.80 -40.06 33.49
CA SER A 414 42.07 -41.41 34.00
C SER A 414 43.54 -41.54 34.31
#